data_AF-A0AA35AEC3-F1
#
_entry.id   AF-A0AA35AEC3-F1
#
_cell.length_a   1.000
_cell.length_b   1.000
_cell.length_c   1.000
_cell.angle_alpha   90.00
_cell.angle_beta   90.00
_cell.angle_gamma   90.00
#
_symmetry.space_group_name_H-M   'P 1'
#
loop_
_entity.id
_entity.type
_entity.pdbx_description
1 polymer ?
#
loop_
_entity_poly.entity_id
_entity_poly.type
_entity_poly.pdbx_seq_one_letter_code
_entity_poly.pdbx_strand_id
1 'polypeptide(L)'
;MSDTLLTEKILTGENVLRAAIARIEWIFETFPSVCLSFSGGKDSTVLFHLVAEVARRRKRHFSVLFIDWEAQYRCTIEHIQKMREMYHDVTETFYWVALP
;
A
#
# COMPACT_ATOMS: atom_id res chain seq x y z
N MET A 1 17.98 -41.86 -15.19
CA MET A 1 16.70 -41.86 -14.46
C MET A 1 16.45 -40.41 -14.05
N SER A 2 15.50 -39.76 -14.73
CA SER A 2 15.22 -38.33 -14.62
C SER A 2 14.28 -38.10 -13.44
N ASP A 3 14.82 -37.64 -12.31
CA ASP A 3 14.02 -37.18 -11.18
C ASP A 3 13.53 -35.76 -11.46
N THR A 4 12.42 -35.67 -12.19
CA THR A 4 11.69 -34.42 -12.37
C THR A 4 10.96 -34.17 -11.05
N LEU A 5 11.52 -33.30 -10.19
CA LEU A 5 10.84 -32.79 -8.99
C LEU A 5 9.60 -31.98 -9.42
N LEU A 6 8.50 -32.69 -9.68
CA LEU A 6 7.16 -32.13 -9.84
C LEU A 6 6.76 -31.58 -8.47
N THR A 7 7.10 -30.32 -8.24
CA THR A 7 6.64 -29.61 -7.05
C THR A 7 5.17 -29.27 -7.29
N GLU A 8 4.26 -30.08 -6.75
CA GLU A 8 2.83 -29.78 -6.83
C GLU A 8 2.53 -28.47 -6.11
N LYS A 9 1.77 -27.58 -6.77
CA LYS A 9 1.37 -26.31 -6.20
C LYS A 9 0.31 -26.55 -5.12
N ILE A 10 0.65 -26.27 -3.87
CA ILE A 10 -0.31 -26.33 -2.76
C ILE A 10 -1.32 -25.18 -2.89
N LEU A 11 -2.60 -25.50 -3.02
CA LEU A 11 -3.69 -24.52 -3.10
C LEU A 11 -4.23 -24.23 -1.70
N THR A 12 -4.25 -22.94 -1.32
CA THR A 12 -4.74 -22.51 0.00
C THR A 12 -6.25 -22.22 0.03
N GLY A 13 -6.93 -22.24 -1.13
CA GLY A 13 -8.35 -21.88 -1.24
C GLY A 13 -8.66 -20.39 -1.11
N GLU A 14 -7.64 -19.52 -0.95
CA GLU A 14 -7.80 -18.08 -0.76
C GLU A 14 -7.08 -17.30 -1.86
N ASN A 15 -7.68 -16.20 -2.32
CA ASN A 15 -7.04 -15.37 -3.35
C ASN A 15 -6.23 -14.23 -2.73
N VAL A 16 -5.20 -13.78 -3.44
CA VAL A 16 -4.23 -12.80 -2.93
C VAL A 16 -4.90 -11.49 -2.52
N LEU A 17 -5.89 -11.02 -3.30
CA LEU A 17 -6.61 -9.78 -3.05
C LEU A 17 -7.41 -9.85 -1.75
N ARG A 18 -8.22 -10.90 -1.57
CA ARG A 18 -9.00 -11.15 -0.36
C ARG A 18 -8.10 -11.27 0.86
N ALA A 19 -7.02 -12.03 0.75
CA ALA A 19 -6.06 -12.16 1.84
C ALA A 19 -5.39 -10.83 2.20
N ALA A 20 -5.09 -9.97 1.21
CA ALA A 20 -4.52 -8.64 1.45
C ALA A 20 -5.52 -7.71 2.15
N ILE A 21 -6.77 -7.67 1.69
CA ILE A 21 -7.84 -6.87 2.31
C ILE A 21 -8.05 -7.32 3.76
N ALA A 22 -8.12 -8.62 4.03
CA ALA A 22 -8.28 -9.15 5.40
C ALA A 22 -7.14 -8.71 6.33
N ARG A 23 -5.89 -8.69 5.85
CA ARG A 23 -4.74 -8.19 6.63
C ARG A 23 -4.85 -6.69 6.90
N ILE A 24 -5.26 -5.90 5.91
CA ILE A 24 -5.43 -4.45 6.07
C ILE A 24 -6.56 -4.16 7.06
N GLU A 25 -7.69 -4.85 6.96
CA GLU A 25 -8.80 -4.73 7.90
C GLU A 25 -8.36 -5.04 9.33
N TRP A 26 -7.61 -6.13 9.53
CA TRP A 26 -7.05 -6.48 10.83
C TRP A 26 -6.10 -5.40 11.39
N ILE A 27 -5.27 -4.77 10.54
CA ILE A 27 -4.41 -3.65 10.95
C ILE A 27 -5.26 -2.48 11.47
N PHE A 28 -6.34 -2.13 10.76
CA PHE A 28 -7.28 -1.09 11.19
C PHE A 28 -8.19 -1.50 12.37
N GLU A 29 -8.26 -2.76 12.75
CA GLU A 29 -8.93 -3.17 13.99
C GLU A 29 -7.97 -3.13 15.18
N THR A 30 -6.71 -3.45 14.94
CA THR A 30 -5.71 -3.66 15.98
C THR A 30 -5.03 -2.35 16.41
N PHE A 31 -4.72 -1.46 15.46
CA PHE A 31 -3.88 -0.30 15.74
C PHE A 31 -4.66 1.02 15.70
N PRO A 32 -4.49 1.90 16.71
CA PRO A 32 -5.16 3.20 16.75
C PRO A 32 -4.62 4.19 15.72
N SER A 33 -3.39 3.97 15.22
CA SER A 33 -2.79 4.73 14.12
C SER A 33 -2.17 3.78 13.11
N VAL A 34 -2.33 4.11 11.83
CA VAL A 34 -1.80 3.34 10.70
C VAL A 34 -1.02 4.29 9.80
N CYS A 35 0.18 3.88 9.39
CA CYS A 35 1.00 4.62 8.44
C CYS A 35 1.34 3.75 7.24
N LEU A 36 1.09 4.27 6.04
CA LEU A 36 1.46 3.64 4.77
C LEU A 36 2.79 4.20 4.30
N SER A 37 3.83 3.37 4.20
CA SER A 37 5.04 3.71 3.48
C SER A 37 4.79 3.60 1.97
N PHE A 38 4.82 4.73 1.27
CA PHE A 38 4.47 4.84 -0.14
C PHE A 38 5.68 5.28 -0.96
N SER A 39 6.08 4.46 -1.93
CA SER A 39 7.28 4.69 -2.75
C SER A 39 6.99 5.30 -4.14
N GLY A 40 5.73 5.44 -4.53
CA GLY A 40 5.35 5.80 -5.90
C GLY A 40 5.48 4.66 -6.93
N GLY A 41 5.92 3.47 -6.51
CA GLY A 41 5.99 2.28 -7.36
C GLY A 41 4.65 1.55 -7.52
N LYS A 42 4.57 0.56 -8.42
CA LYS A 42 3.34 -0.17 -8.71
C LYS A 42 2.73 -0.85 -7.48
N ASP A 43 3.54 -1.51 -6.65
CA ASP A 43 3.06 -2.33 -5.54
C ASP A 43 2.53 -1.45 -4.40
N SER A 44 3.27 -0.40 -4.07
CA SER A 44 2.85 0.57 -3.06
C SER A 44 1.65 1.40 -3.53
N THR A 45 1.49 1.61 -4.84
CA THR A 45 0.29 2.23 -5.42
C THR A 45 -0.94 1.35 -5.25
N VAL A 46 -0.86 0.06 -5.61
CA VAL A 46 -1.97 -0.90 -5.38
C VAL A 46 -2.29 -0.98 -3.90
N LEU A 47 -1.28 -1.03 -3.03
CA LEU A 47 -1.49 -1.03 -1.59
C LEU A 47 -2.23 0.24 -1.12
N PHE A 48 -1.87 1.42 -1.63
CA PHE A 48 -2.57 2.67 -1.31
C PHE A 48 -4.06 2.58 -1.69
N HIS A 49 -4.39 2.11 -2.89
CA HIS A 49 -5.79 1.90 -3.30
C HIS A 49 -6.56 1.02 -2.29
N LEU A 50 -5.98 -0.12 -1.89
CA LEU A 50 -6.63 -1.05 -0.96
C LEU A 50 -6.75 -0.48 0.46
N VAL A 51 -5.71 0.20 0.96
CA VAL A 51 -5.70 0.85 2.28
C VAL A 51 -6.75 1.96 2.33
N ALA A 52 -6.82 2.79 1.30
CA ALA A 52 -7.82 3.86 1.21
C ALA A 52 -9.25 3.32 1.16
N GLU A 53 -9.50 2.23 0.42
CA GLU A 53 -10.82 1.59 0.39
C GLU A 53 -11.24 1.08 1.78
N VAL A 54 -10.34 0.38 2.48
CA VAL A 54 -10.59 -0.09 3.85
C VAL A 54 -10.80 1.08 4.80
N ALA A 55 -9.98 2.12 4.72
CA ALA A 55 -10.07 3.32 5.54
C ALA A 55 -11.45 3.99 5.39
N ARG A 56 -11.93 4.16 4.14
CA ARG A 56 -13.28 4.68 3.85
C ARG A 56 -14.38 3.82 4.47
N ARG A 57 -14.33 2.50 4.25
CA ARG A 57 -15.33 1.56 4.81
C ARG A 57 -15.38 1.59 6.34
N ARG A 58 -14.22 1.70 6.98
CA ARG A 58 -14.07 1.74 8.43
C ARG A 58 -14.25 3.15 9.03
N LYS A 59 -14.43 4.18 8.19
CA LYS A 59 -14.49 5.61 8.60
C LYS A 59 -13.28 6.02 9.44
N ARG A 60 -12.10 5.53 9.05
CA ARG A 60 -10.82 5.84 9.69
C ARG A 60 -9.91 6.58 8.72
N HIS A 61 -8.95 7.31 9.26
CA HIS A 61 -7.88 7.92 8.49
C HIS A 61 -6.57 7.17 8.73
N PHE A 62 -5.59 7.38 7.85
CA PHE A 62 -4.23 6.88 8.00
C PHE A 62 -3.22 7.94 7.56
N SER A 63 -1.99 7.81 8.02
CA SER A 63 -0.89 8.65 7.56
C SER A 63 -0.16 8.01 6.38
N VAL A 64 0.49 8.81 5.55
CA VAL A 64 1.36 8.35 4.45
C VAL A 64 2.76 8.89 4.67
N LEU A 65 3.77 8.04 4.48
CA LEU A 65 5.17 8.41 4.45
C LEU A 65 5.71 8.24 3.03
N PHE A 66 6.24 9.32 2.46
CA PHE A 66 7.01 9.32 1.23
C PHE A 66 8.41 9.88 1.48
N ILE A 67 9.42 9.14 1.05
CA ILE A 67 10.84 9.55 1.08
C ILE A 67 11.23 10.03 -0.31
N ASP A 68 11.52 11.32 -0.41
CA ASP A 68 12.02 11.99 -1.60
C ASP A 68 13.55 11.94 -1.58
N TRP A 69 14.11 11.26 -2.58
CA TRP A 69 15.56 11.13 -2.74
C TRP A 69 16.14 12.24 -3.60
N GLU A 70 15.32 13.18 -4.09
CA GLU A 70 15.68 14.27 -5.00
C GLU A 70 16.27 13.83 -6.37
N ALA A 71 16.42 12.52 -6.58
CA ALA A 71 16.92 11.89 -7.80
C ALA A 71 15.85 11.07 -8.55
N GLN A 72 14.59 11.16 -8.14
CA GLN A 72 13.48 10.40 -8.74
C GLN A 72 13.02 11.00 -10.06
N TYR A 73 12.49 10.15 -10.95
CA TYR A 73 11.89 10.61 -12.20
C TYR A 73 10.70 11.53 -11.94
N ARG A 74 10.56 12.57 -12.77
CA ARG A 74 9.44 13.52 -12.68
C ARG A 74 8.08 12.82 -12.71
N CYS A 75 7.91 11.79 -13.53
CA CYS A 75 6.66 11.01 -13.60
C CYS A 75 6.33 10.30 -12.28
N THR A 76 7.33 9.89 -11.49
CA THR A 76 7.12 9.31 -10.16
C THR A 76 6.62 10.39 -9.20
N ILE A 77 7.23 11.57 -9.21
CA ILE A 77 6.81 12.72 -8.38
C ILE A 77 5.38 13.17 -8.72
N GLU A 78 5.07 13.30 -10.02
CA GLU A 78 3.71 13.63 -10.50
C GLU A 78 2.69 12.56 -10.05
N HIS A 79 3.05 11.28 -10.12
CA HIS A 79 2.19 10.19 -9.64
C HIS A 79 1.95 10.27 -8.13
N ILE A 80 2.98 10.58 -7.35
CA ILE A 80 2.85 10.71 -5.90
C ILE A 80 1.94 11.87 -5.52
N GLN A 81 2.09 13.02 -6.18
CA GLN A 81 1.20 14.17 -6.00
C GLN A 81 -0.25 13.82 -6.35
N LYS A 82 -0.47 13.13 -7.46
CA LYS A 82 -1.81 12.66 -7.85
C LYS A 82 -2.42 11.72 -6.80
N MET A 83 -1.64 10.78 -6.27
CA MET A 83 -2.12 9.86 -5.22
C MET A 83 -2.43 10.60 -3.91
N ARG A 84 -1.62 11.60 -3.55
CA ARG A 84 -1.86 12.47 -2.39
C ARG A 84 -3.19 13.21 -2.52
N GLU A 85 -3.47 13.80 -3.68
CA GLU A 85 -4.74 14.52 -3.94
C GLU A 85 -5.93 13.56 -3.95
N MET A 86 -5.81 12.42 -4.64
CA MET A 86 -6.88 11.43 -4.81
C MET A 86 -7.39 10.85 -3.49
N TYR A 87 -6.53 10.77 -2.47
CA TYR A 87 -6.84 10.17 -1.17
C TYR A 87 -6.78 11.15 -0.01
N HIS A 88 -6.83 12.45 -0.29
CA HIS A 88 -6.88 13.48 0.74
C HIS A 88 -8.07 13.31 1.70
N ASP A 89 -9.17 12.71 1.25
CA ASP A 89 -10.37 12.46 2.05
C ASP A 89 -10.16 11.45 3.20
N VAL A 90 -9.13 10.60 3.11
CA VAL A 90 -8.84 9.55 4.11
C VAL A 90 -7.41 9.56 4.62
N THR A 91 -6.59 10.50 4.17
CA THR A 91 -5.22 10.66 4.65
C THR A 91 -5.19 11.79 5.70
N GLU A 92 -4.74 11.46 6.91
CA GLU A 92 -4.63 12.43 8.00
C GLU A 92 -3.40 13.32 7.82
N THR A 93 -2.25 12.71 7.53
CA THR A 93 -1.00 13.43 7.29
C THR A 93 -0.22 12.73 6.19
N PHE A 94 0.30 13.52 5.25
CA PHE A 94 1.19 13.06 4.19
C PHE A 94 2.59 13.59 4.46
N TYR A 95 3.43 12.78 5.11
CA TYR A 95 4.82 13.09 5.39
C TYR A 95 5.64 13.01 4.11
N TRP A 96 6.04 14.17 3.58
CA TRP A 96 7.00 14.29 2.49
C TRP A 96 8.36 14.62 3.09
N VAL A 97 9.26 13.64 3.12
CA VAL A 97 10.58 13.79 3.73
C VAL A 97 11.61 13.78 2.62
N ALA A 98 12.18 14.95 2.33
CA ALA A 98 13.37 15.07 1.49
C ALA A 98 14.60 14.72 2.33
N LEU A 99 15.37 13.74 1.88
CA LEU A 99 16.65 13.39 2.50
C LEU A 99 17.80 14.01 1.68
N PRO A 100 18.80 14.60 2.35
CA PRO A 100 19.96 15.22 1.69
C PRO A 100 20.88 14.20 0.99
#